data_AF-A0A151HBY5-F1
#
_entry.id   AF-A0A151HBY5-F1
#
_cell.length_a   1.000
_cell.length_b   1.000
_cell.length_c   1.000
_cell.angle_alpha   90.00
_cell.angle_beta   90.00
_cell.angle_gamma   90.00
#
_symmetry.space_group_name_H-M   'P 1'
#
loop_
_entity.id
_entity.type
_entity.pdbx_description
1 polymer ?
#
loop_
_entity_poly.entity_id
_entity_poly.type
_entity_poly.pdbx_seq_one_letter_code
_entity_poly.pdbx_strand_id
1 'polypeptide(L)'
;LISAALTCIGLALADAGIEMLDVVTGASACVFSVGHPDSPPRTCVLLDPDAEERRAFADKNCTFVDLGYCPALASVCFIHASGTLLATESGEQ
;
A
#
# COMPACT_ATOMS: atom_id res chain seq x y z
N LEU A 1 -3.02 -1.34 -11.97
CA LEU A 1 -2.60 -0.92 -10.61
C LEU A 1 -1.09 -0.82 -10.58
N ILE A 2 -0.52 0.22 -9.97
CA ILE A 2 0.93 0.46 -9.96
C ILE A 2 1.67 -0.70 -9.31
N SER A 3 1.15 -1.22 -8.19
CA SER A 3 1.68 -2.39 -7.48
C SER A 3 1.87 -3.62 -8.38
N ALA A 4 0.82 -4.03 -9.10
CA ALA A 4 0.92 -5.15 -10.03
C ALA A 4 1.97 -4.91 -11.13
N ALA A 5 2.04 -3.69 -11.66
CA ALA A 5 3.04 -3.32 -12.67
C ALA A 5 4.46 -3.41 -12.13
N LEU A 6 4.71 -3.02 -10.88
CA LEU A 6 6.02 -3.15 -10.23
C LEU A 6 6.46 -4.61 -10.19
N THR A 7 5.58 -5.52 -9.73
CA THR A 7 5.88 -6.97 -9.73
C THR A 7 6.17 -7.48 -11.14
N CYS A 8 5.37 -7.11 -12.14
CA CYS A 8 5.60 -7.52 -13.53
C CYS A 8 6.91 -6.98 -14.10
N ILE A 9 7.32 -5.76 -13.76
CA ILE A 9 8.61 -5.19 -14.16
C ILE A 9 9.75 -6.01 -13.56
N GLY A 10 9.69 -6.33 -12.26
CA GLY A 10 10.70 -7.16 -11.61
C GLY A 10 10.84 -8.54 -12.27
N LEU A 11 9.71 -9.17 -12.60
CA LEU A 11 9.70 -10.46 -13.31
C LEU A 11 10.23 -10.33 -14.74
N ALA A 12 9.87 -9.29 -15.48
CA ALA A 12 10.32 -9.08 -16.86
C ALA A 12 11.84 -8.81 -16.94
N LEU A 13 12.39 -8.07 -15.99
CA LEU A 13 13.84 -7.84 -15.90
C LEU A 13 14.59 -9.14 -15.57
N ALA A 14 14.05 -9.95 -14.65
CA ALA A 14 14.60 -11.26 -14.33
C ALA A 14 14.56 -12.23 -15.52
N ASP A 15 13.44 -12.27 -16.25
CA ASP A 15 13.27 -13.08 -17.47
C ASP A 15 14.24 -12.64 -18.59
N ALA A 16 14.46 -11.33 -18.74
CA ALA A 16 15.44 -10.78 -19.67
C ALA A 16 16.92 -11.03 -19.28
N GLY A 17 17.18 -11.64 -18.13
CA GLY A 17 18.54 -11.90 -17.64
C GLY A 17 19.30 -10.61 -17.25
N ILE A 18 18.58 -9.53 -16.94
CA ILE A 18 19.19 -8.29 -16.47
C ILE A 18 19.64 -8.49 -15.02
N GLU A 19 20.90 -8.15 -14.74
CA GLU A 19 21.44 -8.21 -13.38
C GLU A 19 20.73 -7.19 -12.49
N MET A 20 20.11 -7.67 -11.41
CA MET A 20 19.41 -6.86 -10.42
C MET A 20 19.95 -7.18 -9.02
N LEU A 21 19.96 -6.17 -8.15
CA LEU A 21 20.28 -6.37 -6.74
C LEU A 21 19.21 -7.22 -6.02
N ASP A 22 17.95 -7.06 -6.43
CA ASP A 22 16.80 -7.75 -5.87
C ASP A 22 15.62 -7.69 -6.86
N VAL A 23 14.65 -8.59 -6.70
CA VAL A 23 13.37 -8.53 -7.40
C VAL A 23 12.44 -7.59 -6.64
N VAL A 24 11.83 -6.63 -7.34
CA VAL A 24 10.80 -5.78 -6.75
C VAL A 24 9.45 -6.50 -6.74
N THR A 25 8.80 -6.49 -5.58
CA THR A 25 7.43 -6.97 -5.38
C THR A 25 6.53 -5.80 -5.04
N GLY A 26 5.45 -5.62 -5.79
CA GLY A 26 4.48 -4.57 -5.53
C GLY A 26 3.30 -5.05 -4.71
N ALA A 27 2.86 -4.24 -3.76
CA ALA A 27 1.64 -4.45 -2.99
C ALA A 27 0.81 -3.17 -2.90
N SER A 28 -0.48 -3.30 -2.62
CA SER A 28 -1.35 -2.15 -2.41
C SER A 28 -2.21 -2.32 -1.17
N ALA A 29 -2.56 -1.21 -0.53
CA ALA A 29 -3.39 -1.19 0.66
C ALA A 29 -4.28 0.06 0.69
N CYS A 30 -5.40 -0.03 1.39
CA CYS A 30 -6.24 1.09 1.76
C CYS A 30 -6.30 1.16 3.29
N VAL A 31 -5.90 2.30 3.85
CA VAL A 31 -5.98 2.57 5.29
C VAL A 31 -7.18 3.48 5.53
N PHE A 32 -8.01 3.17 6.52
CA PHE A 32 -9.18 3.96 6.87
C PHE A 32 -9.50 3.82 8.36
N SER A 33 -10.15 4.84 8.92
CA SER A 33 -10.61 4.80 10.31
C SER A 33 -12.06 4.35 10.38
N VAL A 34 -12.36 3.36 11.23
CA VAL A 34 -13.72 2.92 11.54
C VAL A 34 -14.10 3.42 12.92
N GLY A 35 -15.12 4.28 12.97
CA GLY A 35 -15.75 4.67 14.23
C GLY A 35 -16.66 3.56 14.73
N HIS A 36 -16.57 3.23 16.02
CA HIS A 36 -17.55 2.37 16.69
C HIS A 36 -18.26 3.22 17.75
N PRO A 37 -19.60 3.15 17.87
CA PRO A 37 -20.37 4.03 18.75
C PRO A 37 -19.88 4.09 20.21
N ASP A 38 -19.35 2.98 20.75
CA ASP A 38 -18.91 2.88 22.15
C ASP A 38 -17.38 2.77 22.33
N SER A 39 -16.57 2.97 21.28
CA SER A 39 -15.11 2.80 21.39
C SER A 39 -14.34 3.77 20.50
N PRO A 40 -13.08 4.10 20.85
CA PRO A 40 -12.26 5.00 20.03
C PRO A 40 -12.14 4.49 18.60
N PRO A 41 -12.02 5.41 17.61
CA PRO A 41 -11.89 5.05 16.22
C PRO A 41 -10.67 4.14 16.03
N ARG A 42 -10.87 3.05 15.28
CA ARG A 42 -9.80 2.08 15.00
C ARG A 42 -9.30 2.28 13.58
N THR A 43 -8.00 2.29 13.41
CA THR A 43 -7.37 2.24 12.09
C THR A 43 -7.46 0.81 11.55
N CYS A 44 -8.03 0.67 10.37
CA CYS A 44 -8.13 -0.57 9.63
C CYS A 44 -7.28 -0.49 8.36
N VAL A 45 -6.71 -1.62 7.97
CA VAL A 45 -5.94 -1.76 6.73
C VAL A 45 -6.61 -2.85 5.89
N LEU A 46 -7.07 -2.48 4.70
CA LEU A 46 -7.52 -3.39 3.66
C LEU A 46 -6.35 -3.64 2.71
N LEU A 47 -6.00 -4.91 2.52
CA LEU A 47 -4.90 -5.33 1.64
C LEU A 47 -5.42 -5.66 0.25
N ASP A 48 -4.64 -5.28 -0.75
CA ASP A 48 -4.90 -5.48 -2.17
C ASP A 48 -6.32 -5.07 -2.63
N PRO A 49 -6.72 -3.81 -2.40
CA PRO A 49 -8.07 -3.37 -2.72
C PRO A 49 -8.32 -3.44 -4.23
N ASP A 50 -9.43 -4.08 -4.59
CA ASP A 50 -9.87 -4.21 -5.97
C ASP A 50 -10.48 -2.90 -6.51
N ALA A 51 -10.98 -2.93 -7.75
CA ALA A 51 -11.56 -1.76 -8.39
C ALA A 51 -12.88 -1.30 -7.74
N GLU A 52 -13.69 -2.22 -7.21
CA GLU A 52 -14.96 -1.90 -6.55
C GLU A 52 -14.70 -1.33 -5.16
N GLU A 53 -13.80 -1.93 -4.40
CA GLU A 53 -13.37 -1.44 -3.08
C GLU A 53 -12.75 -0.05 -3.21
N ARG A 54 -11.85 0.17 -4.17
CA ARG A 54 -11.28 1.51 -4.42
C ARG A 54 -12.34 2.56 -4.71
N ARG A 55 -13.39 2.22 -5.46
CA ARG A 55 -14.53 3.13 -5.72
C ARG A 55 -15.36 3.35 -4.46
N ALA A 56 -15.65 2.31 -3.69
CA ALA A 56 -16.44 2.38 -2.47
C ALA A 56 -15.78 3.21 -1.36
N PHE A 57 -14.45 3.36 -1.41
CA PHE A 57 -13.66 4.17 -0.48
C PHE A 57 -13.22 5.52 -1.06
N ALA A 58 -13.45 5.81 -2.35
CA ALA A 58 -13.00 7.05 -3.01
C ALA A 58 -13.52 8.34 -2.33
N ASP A 59 -14.75 8.31 -1.82
CA ASP A 59 -15.38 9.45 -1.14
C ASP A 59 -15.23 9.41 0.39
N LYS A 60 -14.48 8.44 0.93
CA LYS A 60 -14.27 8.26 2.38
C LYS A 60 -12.91 8.80 2.80
N ASN A 61 -12.77 9.13 4.09
CA ASN A 61 -11.47 9.45 4.69
C ASN A 61 -10.59 8.20 4.74
N CYS A 62 -9.90 7.93 3.64
CA CYS A 62 -8.97 6.83 3.49
C CYS A 62 -7.69 7.28 2.81
N THR A 63 -6.64 6.48 2.99
CA THR A 63 -5.36 6.60 2.33
C THR A 63 -5.11 5.33 1.52
N PHE A 64 -5.00 5.46 0.20
CA PHE A 64 -4.48 4.38 -0.64
C PHE A 64 -2.96 4.45 -0.69
N VAL A 65 -2.31 3.32 -0.49
CA VAL A 65 -0.86 3.17 -0.54
C VAL A 65 -0.52 2.08 -1.54
N ASP A 66 0.30 2.41 -2.54
CA ASP A 66 0.99 1.46 -3.40
C ASP A 66 2.47 1.43 -2.99
N LEU A 67 3.02 0.23 -2.79
CA LEU A 67 4.40 0.05 -2.35
C LEU A 67 5.15 -0.91 -3.27
N GLY A 68 6.44 -0.66 -3.45
CA GLY A 68 7.41 -1.60 -4.04
C GLY A 68 8.43 -1.99 -2.99
N TYR A 69 8.56 -3.29 -2.77
CA TYR A 69 9.41 -3.88 -1.74
C TYR A 69 10.42 -4.85 -2.36
N CYS A 70 11.68 -4.71 -1.96
CA CYS A 70 12.81 -5.56 -2.30
C CYS A 70 13.03 -6.55 -1.13
N PRO A 71 12.60 -7.83 -1.24
CA PRO A 71 12.61 -8.78 -0.13
C PRO A 71 14.00 -9.18 0.36
N ALA A 72 14.96 -9.40 -0.53
CA ALA A 72 16.33 -9.76 -0.16
C ALA A 72 17.07 -8.60 0.52
N LEU A 73 16.76 -7.36 0.13
CA LEU A 73 17.31 -6.15 0.75
C LEU A 73 16.52 -5.68 1.98
N ALA A 74 15.39 -6.32 2.28
CA ALA A 74 14.44 -5.92 3.31
C ALA A 74 14.07 -4.41 3.25
N SER A 75 13.94 -3.85 2.05
CA SER A 75 13.81 -2.40 1.86
C SER A 75 12.65 -2.02 0.95
N VAL A 76 12.05 -0.86 1.23
CA VAL A 76 11.02 -0.28 0.37
C VAL A 76 11.69 0.61 -0.67
N CYS A 77 11.53 0.29 -1.96
CA CYS A 77 12.12 1.02 -3.07
C CYS A 77 11.14 1.99 -3.74
N PHE A 78 9.84 1.86 -3.44
CA PHE A 78 8.79 2.72 -3.97
C PHE A 78 7.66 2.88 -2.96
N ILE A 79 7.19 4.11 -2.77
CA ILE A 79 5.98 4.42 -2.01
C ILE A 79 5.21 5.47 -2.79
N HIS A 80 3.94 5.20 -3.05
CA HIS A 80 2.99 6.17 -3.53
C HIS A 80 1.75 6.12 -2.65
N ALA A 81 1.44 7.24 -2.00
CA ALA A 81 0.27 7.38 -1.14
C ALA A 81 -0.64 8.48 -1.68
N SER A 82 -1.94 8.24 -1.67
CA SER A 82 -2.96 9.20 -2.10
C SER A 82 -4.18 9.14 -1.18
N GLY A 83 -4.84 10.29 -0.99
CA GLY A 83 -5.96 10.43 -0.06
C GLY A 83 -5.59 11.24 1.19
N THR A 84 -6.44 11.16 2.20
CA THR A 84 -6.29 11.94 3.44
C THR A 84 -5.17 11.34 4.29
N LEU A 85 -4.33 12.18 4.89
CA LEU A 85 -3.35 11.72 5.86
C LEU A 85 -4.07 11.31 7.15
N LEU A 86 -4.09 10.02 7.47
CA LEU A 86 -4.65 9.53 8.72
C LEU A 86 -3.66 9.79 9.84
N ALA A 87 -3.78 10.96 10.48
CA ALA A 87 -3.10 11.22 11.74
C ALA A 87 -3.81 10.45 12.85
N THR A 88 -3.13 9.48 13.45
CA THR A 88 -3.40 9.18 14.86
C THR A 88 -2.88 10.37 15.65
N GLU A 89 -3.66 10.91 16.57
CA GLU A 89 -3.09 11.76 17.61
C GLU A 89 -2.01 10.93 18.30
N SER A 90 -0.76 11.18 17.95
CA SER A 90 0.39 10.55 18.58
C SER A 90 0.43 11.07 20.02
N GLY A 91 -0.23 10.34 20.92
CA GLY A 91 0.07 10.41 22.33
C GLY A 91 1.53 9.99 22.49
N GLU A 92 2.36 10.94 22.91
CA GLU A 92 3.69 10.66 23.45
C GLU A 92 3.61 9.51 24.46
N GLN A 93 4.49 8.51 24.30
CA GLN A 93 5.07 7.75 25.41
C GLN A 93 6.37 7.08 24.97
#